data_AF-A0A354SML6-F1
#
_entry.id   AF-A0A354SML6-F1
#
_cell.length_a   1.000
_cell.length_b   1.000
_cell.length_c   1.000
_cell.angle_alpha   90.00
_cell.angle_beta   90.00
_cell.angle_gamma   90.00
#
_symmetry.space_group_name_H-M   'P 1'
#
loop_
_entity.id
_entity.type
_entity.pdbx_description
1 polymer ?
#
loop_
_entity_poly.entity_id
_entity_poly.type
_entity_poly.pdbx_seq_one_letter_code
_entity_poly.pdbx_strand_id
1 'polypeptide(L)'
;MYNMKHSYIVFLAFVSVLLLSGTLGMNAETLSRRGMVSDGKPFMDHISINPKTQENDLIVKFAFNEEENSMTVSLISYRNLFVFEDNTRYRKMTPWYSRSFNPDKLSYPVDTDGSSKYAFSLELFQRVKREKGKKYVFKPWITYVGMQIQPTEYKMVNDYIEQKFDINKGGQMVKVFLHDILVMDEQVTKKKKKYVFVDYADLDRAYSIEIKRNPCFKMEEDIELEKSKIETIKTIYTSLNEQFLSDTLAVVEGGKEAFESQRILTLKQNPKEPIISECPDIQMYAEIYNSYIDSIAGLVCEEKEEVLEPEYFLTQAKKLDIFVADWQNSTSGAERTDIISKAFDVIDEVERKLEKHYANMGQLSSVISVYQRAKKYFYEVCEKGIEQYEKVGM
;
A
#
# COMPACT_ATOMS: atom_id res chain seq x y z
N MET A 1 -64.66 20.78 -54.34
CA MET A 1 -63.62 19.81 -54.79
C MET A 1 -62.26 20.48 -54.72
N TYR A 2 -61.78 20.75 -53.50
CA TYR A 2 -60.45 21.32 -53.26
C TYR A 2 -59.43 20.18 -53.06
N ASN A 3 -58.33 20.30 -53.80
CA ASN A 3 -57.35 19.28 -54.18
C ASN A 3 -56.84 18.35 -53.06
N MET A 4 -57.26 17.08 -53.09
CA MET A 4 -56.60 15.94 -52.43
C MET A 4 -55.13 15.74 -52.86
N LYS A 5 -54.65 16.42 -53.89
CA LYS A 5 -53.27 16.31 -54.39
C LYS A 5 -52.22 16.94 -53.46
N HIS A 6 -52.55 17.94 -52.65
CA HIS A 6 -51.57 18.56 -51.74
C HIS A 6 -51.32 17.72 -50.48
N SER A 7 -52.31 16.97 -50.00
CA SER A 7 -52.14 16.12 -48.81
C SER A 7 -51.19 14.94 -49.08
N TYR A 8 -51.25 14.35 -50.27
CA TYR A 8 -50.39 13.23 -50.66
C TYR A 8 -48.92 13.63 -50.84
N ILE A 9 -48.66 14.83 -51.35
CA ILE A 9 -47.28 15.33 -51.55
C ILE A 9 -46.62 15.67 -50.22
N VAL A 10 -47.37 16.25 -49.27
CA VAL A 10 -46.88 16.51 -47.91
C VAL A 10 -46.63 15.21 -47.15
N PHE A 11 -47.50 14.20 -47.32
CA PHE A 11 -47.31 12.90 -46.68
C PHE A 11 -46.12 12.13 -47.26
N LEU A 12 -45.91 12.16 -48.58
CA LEU A 12 -44.73 11.56 -49.23
C LEU A 12 -43.43 12.29 -48.89
N ALA A 13 -43.46 13.62 -48.73
CA ALA A 13 -42.32 14.40 -48.24
C ALA A 13 -42.00 14.08 -46.77
N PHE A 14 -43.03 13.88 -45.93
CA PHE A 14 -42.83 13.52 -44.52
C PHE A 14 -42.29 12.09 -44.36
N VAL A 15 -42.78 11.14 -45.15
CA VAL A 15 -42.31 9.74 -45.15
C VAL A 15 -40.90 9.62 -45.74
N SER A 16 -40.54 10.43 -46.75
CA SER A 16 -39.17 10.47 -47.28
C SER A 16 -38.19 11.17 -46.33
N VAL A 17 -38.58 12.21 -45.60
CA VAL A 17 -37.77 12.81 -44.53
C VAL A 17 -37.61 11.86 -43.33
N LEU A 18 -38.63 11.06 -43.00
CA LEU A 18 -38.55 10.02 -41.97
C LEU A 18 -37.72 8.79 -42.41
N LEU A 19 -37.72 8.44 -43.71
CA LEU A 19 -36.88 7.37 -44.26
C LEU A 19 -35.42 7.83 -44.49
N LEU A 20 -35.17 9.12 -44.73
CA LEU A 20 -33.82 9.71 -44.83
C LEU A 20 -33.20 10.10 -43.48
N SER A 21 -34.00 10.18 -42.40
CA SER A 21 -33.48 10.35 -41.03
C SER A 21 -33.25 9.02 -40.29
N GLY A 22 -33.68 7.90 -40.87
CA GLY A 22 -33.42 6.54 -40.38
C GLY A 22 -32.07 5.95 -40.80
N THR A 23 -31.32 6.60 -41.68
CA THR A 23 -29.89 6.30 -41.92
C THR A 23 -29.02 7.26 -41.11
N LEU A 24 -29.31 7.36 -39.81
CA LEU A 24 -28.27 7.70 -38.85
C LEU A 24 -27.20 6.63 -39.03
N GLY A 25 -26.04 7.07 -39.54
CA GLY A 25 -24.87 6.23 -39.67
C GLY A 25 -24.62 5.55 -38.34
N MET A 26 -24.91 4.26 -38.28
CA MET A 26 -24.15 3.34 -37.46
C MET A 26 -22.75 3.32 -38.07
N ASN A 27 -21.98 4.38 -37.82
CA ASN A 27 -20.55 4.24 -37.78
C ASN A 27 -20.34 3.21 -36.68
N ALA A 28 -19.97 2.00 -37.08
CA ALA A 28 -19.45 1.01 -36.16
C ALA A 28 -18.48 1.76 -35.24
N GLU A 29 -18.77 1.81 -33.93
CA GLU A 29 -17.77 2.22 -32.97
C GLU A 29 -16.56 1.34 -33.26
N THR A 30 -15.50 1.94 -33.80
CA THR A 30 -14.18 1.30 -33.89
C THR A 30 -13.93 0.77 -32.48
N LEU A 31 -13.96 -0.55 -32.31
CA LEU A 31 -13.90 -1.22 -31.01
C LEU A 31 -12.70 -0.65 -30.23
N SER A 32 -12.97 0.26 -29.30
CA SER A 32 -11.93 1.02 -28.62
C SER A 32 -11.11 0.04 -27.79
N ARG A 33 -9.78 0.06 -27.99
CA ARG A 33 -8.87 -0.76 -27.21
C ARG A 33 -8.87 -0.23 -25.78
N ARG A 34 -9.13 -1.11 -24.82
CA ARG A 34 -9.11 -0.76 -23.40
C ARG A 34 -7.72 -1.01 -22.84
N GLY A 35 -7.14 0.01 -22.20
CA GLY A 35 -5.88 -0.08 -21.48
C GLY A 35 -6.04 0.45 -20.07
N MET A 36 -5.15 0.04 -19.17
CA MET A 36 -5.05 0.58 -17.82
C MET A 36 -3.63 1.08 -17.61
N VAL A 37 -3.50 2.27 -17.04
CA VAL A 37 -2.21 2.86 -16.65
C VAL A 37 -2.23 3.19 -15.18
N SER A 38 -1.08 3.06 -14.55
CA SER A 38 -0.80 3.65 -13.24
C SER A 38 0.56 4.31 -13.28
N ASP A 39 0.88 5.08 -12.25
CA ASP A 39 2.23 5.63 -12.15
C ASP A 39 3.29 4.53 -12.20
N GLY A 40 4.36 4.77 -12.96
CA GLY A 40 5.42 3.79 -13.26
C GLY A 40 5.01 2.56 -14.08
N LYS A 41 3.73 2.38 -14.45
CA LYS A 41 3.23 1.23 -15.23
C LYS A 41 2.49 1.69 -16.50
N PRO A 42 3.21 1.85 -17.62
CA PRO A 42 2.60 2.29 -18.87
C PRO A 42 1.80 1.17 -19.55
N PHE A 43 0.81 1.57 -20.35
CA PHE A 43 0.12 0.70 -21.29
C PHE A 43 0.80 0.81 -22.66
N MET A 44 1.07 -0.34 -23.30
CA MET A 44 1.76 -0.39 -24.58
C MET A 44 0.98 -1.24 -25.58
N ASP A 45 1.01 -0.83 -26.83
CA ASP A 45 0.34 -1.51 -27.93
C ASP A 45 1.19 -1.47 -29.19
N HIS A 46 1.11 -2.54 -29.99
CA HIS A 46 1.85 -2.66 -31.25
C HIS A 46 0.91 -2.45 -32.43
N ILE A 47 1.34 -1.61 -33.38
CA ILE A 47 0.60 -1.29 -34.60
C ILE A 47 1.46 -1.59 -35.82
N SER A 48 0.91 -2.35 -36.76
CA SER A 48 1.47 -2.49 -38.10
C SER A 48 1.07 -1.29 -38.95
N ILE A 49 2.06 -0.60 -39.53
CA ILE A 49 1.81 0.53 -40.44
C ILE A 49 1.23 0.01 -41.76
N ASN A 50 1.71 -1.16 -42.22
CA ASN A 50 1.12 -1.87 -43.34
C ASN A 50 0.36 -3.12 -42.84
N PRO A 51 -0.98 -3.13 -42.90
CA PRO A 51 -1.77 -4.26 -42.40
C PRO A 51 -1.53 -5.56 -43.20
N LYS A 52 -0.85 -5.49 -44.35
CA LYS A 52 -0.56 -6.67 -45.20
C LYS A 52 0.73 -7.40 -44.81
N THR A 53 1.68 -6.75 -44.14
CA THR A 53 3.00 -7.34 -43.85
C THR A 53 3.06 -8.00 -42.46
N GLN A 54 2.06 -7.79 -41.60
CA GLN A 54 2.05 -8.24 -40.18
C GLN A 54 3.26 -7.78 -39.35
N GLU A 55 4.11 -6.90 -39.89
CA GLU A 55 5.27 -6.35 -39.19
C GLU A 55 4.78 -5.34 -38.15
N ASN A 56 5.23 -5.48 -36.91
CA ASN A 56 4.91 -4.54 -35.83
C ASN A 56 5.89 -3.37 -35.88
N ASP A 57 5.60 -2.40 -36.75
CA ASP A 57 6.50 -1.30 -37.07
C ASP A 57 6.45 -0.14 -36.06
N LEU A 58 5.36 -0.04 -35.32
CA LEU A 58 5.05 1.07 -34.42
C LEU A 58 4.64 0.56 -33.04
N ILE A 59 5.15 1.20 -32.00
CA ILE A 59 4.71 1.01 -30.62
C ILE A 59 4.04 2.28 -30.16
N VAL A 60 2.82 2.16 -29.65
CA VAL A 60 2.13 3.22 -28.93
C VAL A 60 2.30 2.97 -27.44
N LYS A 61 2.74 3.98 -26.71
CA LYS A 61 2.91 3.93 -25.27
C LYS A 61 2.09 5.03 -24.61
N PHE A 62 1.30 4.66 -23.61
CA PHE A 62 0.57 5.57 -22.74
C PHE A 62 1.21 5.49 -21.36
N ALA A 63 1.78 6.60 -20.89
CA ALA A 63 2.38 6.71 -19.56
C ALA A 63 1.66 7.79 -18.76
N PHE A 64 1.33 7.48 -17.52
CA PHE A 64 0.71 8.41 -16.58
C PHE A 64 1.74 8.77 -15.50
N ASN A 65 1.82 10.06 -15.16
CA ASN A 65 2.60 10.60 -14.07
C ASN A 65 1.63 11.18 -13.03
N GLU A 66 1.61 10.60 -11.83
CA GLU A 66 0.70 11.02 -10.76
C GLU A 66 1.08 12.39 -10.18
N GLU A 67 2.38 12.70 -10.08
CA GLU A 67 2.88 13.97 -9.52
C GLU A 67 2.48 15.18 -10.35
N GLU A 68 2.65 15.08 -11.66
CA GLU A 68 2.28 16.12 -12.62
C GLU A 68 0.81 16.06 -13.01
N ASN A 69 0.09 14.99 -12.63
CA ASN A 69 -1.25 14.66 -13.12
C ASN A 69 -1.33 14.76 -14.66
N SER A 70 -0.30 14.21 -15.32
CA SER A 70 -0.09 14.32 -16.76
C SER A 70 -0.05 12.93 -17.42
N MET A 71 -0.50 12.86 -18.67
CA MET A 71 -0.38 11.68 -19.52
C MET A 71 0.51 11.98 -20.71
N THR A 72 1.47 11.10 -20.97
CA THR A 72 2.29 11.13 -22.19
C THR A 72 1.84 10.01 -23.12
N VAL A 73 1.55 10.37 -24.36
CA VAL A 73 1.33 9.43 -25.45
C VAL A 73 2.53 9.47 -26.37
N SER A 74 3.21 8.34 -26.53
CA SER A 74 4.41 8.22 -27.36
C SER A 74 4.18 7.25 -28.51
N LEU A 75 4.65 7.62 -29.70
CA LEU A 75 4.79 6.76 -30.86
C LEU A 75 6.28 6.46 -31.07
N ILE A 76 6.64 5.17 -31.05
CA ILE A 76 8.02 4.72 -31.17
C ILE A 76 8.11 3.83 -32.41
N SER A 77 9.01 4.17 -33.34
CA SER A 77 9.13 3.49 -34.63
C SER A 77 10.58 3.20 -34.97
N TYR A 78 10.80 2.08 -35.67
CA TYR A 78 12.12 1.75 -36.23
C TYR A 78 12.46 2.55 -37.50
N ARG A 79 11.49 3.30 -38.02
CA ARG A 79 11.61 4.16 -39.21
C ARG A 79 11.36 5.62 -38.84
N ASN A 80 11.92 6.52 -39.64
CA ASN A 80 11.68 7.94 -39.48
C ASN A 80 10.20 8.27 -39.74
N LEU A 81 9.59 8.97 -38.80
CA LEU A 81 8.20 9.39 -38.83
C LEU A 81 8.05 10.90 -38.85
N PHE A 82 6.95 11.33 -39.46
CA PHE A 82 6.42 12.67 -39.37
C PHE A 82 4.91 12.59 -39.13
N VAL A 83 4.42 13.51 -38.31
CA VAL A 83 3.01 13.62 -37.93
C VAL A 83 2.54 15.04 -38.13
N PHE A 84 1.23 15.21 -38.31
CA PHE A 84 0.63 16.54 -38.34
C PHE A 84 0.06 16.87 -36.97
N GLU A 85 0.31 18.07 -36.45
CA GLU A 85 -0.33 18.58 -35.23
C GLU A 85 -1.78 19.00 -35.49
N ASP A 86 -2.07 19.47 -36.71
CA ASP A 86 -3.34 20.05 -37.11
C ASP A 86 -3.84 19.52 -38.45
N ASN A 87 -5.15 19.68 -38.68
CA ASN A 87 -5.77 19.44 -39.98
C ASN A 87 -5.10 20.28 -41.08
N THR A 88 -4.38 19.60 -41.98
CA THR A 88 -3.47 20.24 -42.93
C THR A 88 -3.93 20.09 -44.37
N ARG A 89 -3.85 21.20 -45.13
CA ARG A 89 -4.19 21.22 -46.56
C ARG A 89 -2.96 20.88 -47.39
N TYR A 90 -3.14 20.02 -48.40
CA TYR A 90 -2.06 19.63 -49.31
C TYR A 90 -1.34 20.82 -49.98
N ARG A 91 -2.09 21.82 -50.46
CA ARG A 91 -1.54 23.00 -51.16
C ARG A 91 -0.71 23.93 -50.26
N LYS A 92 -0.86 23.82 -48.94
CA LYS A 92 -0.19 24.70 -47.99
C LYS A 92 1.31 24.39 -47.96
N MET A 93 1.67 23.11 -47.85
CA MET A 93 3.06 22.64 -47.75
C MET A 93 3.70 22.22 -49.07
N THR A 94 2.93 22.04 -50.15
CA THR A 94 3.47 21.60 -51.45
C THR A 94 3.11 22.56 -52.58
N PRO A 95 4.06 22.89 -53.48
CA PRO A 95 3.71 23.51 -54.76
C PRO A 95 2.79 22.59 -55.57
N TRP A 96 1.80 23.15 -56.28
CA TRP A 96 0.68 22.42 -56.91
C TRP A 96 1.07 21.19 -57.76
N TYR A 97 2.23 21.26 -58.42
CA TYR A 97 2.77 20.25 -59.33
C TYR A 97 4.07 19.60 -58.85
N SER A 98 4.50 19.89 -57.62
CA SER A 98 5.77 19.41 -57.09
C SER A 98 5.56 18.30 -56.06
N ARG A 99 6.51 17.37 -56.02
CA ARG A 99 6.66 16.40 -54.93
C ARG A 99 7.37 16.98 -53.71
N SER A 100 7.91 18.20 -53.81
CA SER A 100 8.60 18.86 -52.72
C SER A 100 7.63 19.18 -51.59
N PHE A 101 8.03 18.83 -50.37
CA PHE A 101 7.38 19.24 -49.14
C PHE A 101 8.17 20.40 -48.52
N ASN A 102 7.47 21.46 -48.13
CA ASN A 102 8.06 22.61 -47.48
C ASN A 102 7.46 22.75 -46.07
N PRO A 103 8.23 22.39 -45.01
CA PRO A 103 7.76 22.43 -43.63
C PRO A 103 7.49 23.85 -43.12
N ASP A 104 8.23 24.87 -43.60
CA ASP A 104 8.07 26.28 -43.19
C ASP A 104 6.69 26.85 -43.52
N LYS A 105 5.93 26.17 -44.39
CA LYS A 105 4.58 26.57 -44.77
C LYS A 105 3.49 25.93 -43.91
N LEU A 106 3.80 25.10 -42.93
CA LEU A 106 2.81 24.53 -42.02
C LEU A 106 2.15 25.61 -41.15
N SER A 107 1.05 25.28 -40.47
CA SER A 107 0.35 26.23 -39.58
C SER A 107 1.09 26.47 -38.28
N TYR A 108 1.94 25.54 -37.92
CA TYR A 108 2.59 25.38 -36.65
C TYR A 108 4.09 25.23 -36.91
N PRO A 109 4.94 25.60 -35.93
CA PRO A 109 6.37 25.46 -36.04
C PRO A 109 6.76 23.97 -36.09
N VAL A 110 7.68 23.64 -36.99
CA VAL A 110 8.31 22.31 -37.04
C VAL A 110 9.81 22.54 -37.13
N ASP A 111 10.56 21.93 -36.22
CA ASP A 111 12.02 21.98 -36.22
C ASP A 111 12.57 21.18 -37.42
N THR A 112 13.41 21.82 -38.21
CA THR A 112 13.92 21.27 -39.47
C THR A 112 15.41 21.54 -39.61
N ASP A 113 16.13 20.55 -40.14
CA ASP A 113 17.49 20.79 -40.62
C ASP A 113 17.43 21.59 -41.93
N GLY A 114 17.88 22.85 -41.89
CA GLY A 114 17.88 23.76 -43.05
C GLY A 114 18.74 23.28 -44.24
N SER A 115 19.59 22.27 -44.05
CA SER A 115 20.36 21.65 -45.13
C SER A 115 19.61 20.50 -45.82
N SER A 116 18.53 20.01 -45.21
CA SER A 116 17.77 18.84 -45.64
C SER A 116 16.65 19.19 -46.64
N LYS A 117 16.31 18.24 -47.51
CA LYS A 117 15.19 18.35 -48.46
C LYS A 117 14.14 17.30 -48.18
N TYR A 118 12.87 17.70 -48.20
CA TYR A 118 11.73 16.81 -47.94
C TYR A 118 10.89 16.66 -49.21
N ALA A 119 10.51 15.44 -49.57
CA ALA A 119 9.69 15.20 -50.75
C ALA A 119 8.85 13.94 -50.63
N PHE A 120 7.72 13.89 -51.32
CA PHE A 120 6.93 12.67 -51.49
C PHE A 120 7.56 11.74 -52.53
N SER A 121 7.48 10.43 -52.27
CA SER A 121 7.69 9.41 -53.30
C SER A 121 6.70 9.62 -54.46
N LEU A 122 7.01 9.08 -55.64
CA LEU A 122 6.11 9.25 -56.78
C LEU A 122 4.74 8.60 -56.50
N GLU A 123 4.75 7.42 -55.91
CA GLU A 123 3.55 6.65 -55.57
C GLU A 123 2.70 7.38 -54.52
N LEU A 124 3.32 7.82 -53.43
CA LEU A 124 2.62 8.56 -52.38
C LEU A 124 2.07 9.89 -52.90
N PHE A 125 2.86 10.64 -53.68
CA PHE A 125 2.38 11.86 -54.33
C PHE A 125 1.15 11.60 -55.21
N GLN A 126 1.15 10.53 -56.01
CA GLN A 126 0.01 10.17 -56.85
C GLN A 126 -1.21 9.79 -56.02
N ARG A 127 -1.03 9.05 -54.91
CA ARG A 127 -2.10 8.68 -53.97
C ARG A 127 -2.73 9.92 -53.35
N VAL A 128 -1.93 10.77 -52.70
CA VAL A 128 -2.39 12.00 -52.05
C VAL A 128 -2.98 13.00 -53.06
N LYS A 129 -2.45 13.03 -54.30
CA LYS A 129 -2.98 13.88 -55.38
C LYS A 129 -4.43 13.54 -55.74
N ARG A 130 -4.88 12.30 -55.56
CA ARG A 130 -6.29 11.91 -55.79
C ARG A 130 -7.23 12.52 -54.77
N GLU A 131 -6.72 12.88 -53.59
CA GLU A 131 -7.49 13.49 -52.51
C GLU A 131 -7.55 15.02 -52.57
N LYS A 132 -7.02 15.64 -53.64
CA LYS A 132 -6.94 17.10 -53.81
C LYS A 132 -8.27 17.85 -53.76
N GLY A 133 -9.40 17.17 -53.94
CA GLY A 133 -10.74 17.76 -53.79
C GLY A 133 -11.12 18.02 -52.33
N LYS A 134 -10.45 17.36 -51.38
CA LYS A 134 -10.68 17.55 -49.94
C LYS A 134 -10.02 18.83 -49.45
N LYS A 135 -10.70 19.55 -48.55
CA LYS A 135 -10.16 20.77 -47.92
C LYS A 135 -8.94 20.44 -47.05
N TYR A 136 -9.05 19.40 -46.22
CA TYR A 136 -7.97 18.86 -45.41
C TYR A 136 -7.65 17.47 -45.93
N VAL A 137 -6.37 17.22 -46.18
CA VAL A 137 -5.90 15.94 -46.71
C VAL A 137 -5.21 15.13 -45.61
N PHE A 138 -4.64 15.82 -44.62
CA PHE A 138 -4.02 15.20 -43.47
C PHE A 138 -4.71 15.69 -42.20
N LYS A 139 -5.05 14.75 -41.32
CA LYS A 139 -5.61 14.97 -39.99
C LYS A 139 -4.48 15.10 -38.96
N PRO A 140 -4.76 15.71 -37.79
CA PRO A 140 -3.84 15.65 -36.67
C PRO A 140 -3.60 14.19 -36.27
N TRP A 141 -2.37 13.82 -35.93
CA TRP A 141 -2.03 12.43 -35.61
C TRP A 141 -2.71 11.90 -34.35
N ILE A 142 -3.10 12.81 -33.46
CA ILE A 142 -3.77 12.49 -32.21
C ILE A 142 -4.95 13.44 -31.99
N THR A 143 -6.07 12.88 -31.59
CA THR A 143 -7.21 13.62 -31.05
C THR A 143 -7.62 12.99 -29.73
N TYR A 144 -8.17 13.79 -28.82
CA TYR A 144 -8.39 13.36 -27.45
C TYR A 144 -9.68 13.94 -26.88
N VAL A 145 -10.21 13.29 -25.85
CA VAL A 145 -11.37 13.76 -25.08
C VAL A 145 -11.03 13.69 -23.59
N GLY A 146 -11.34 14.76 -22.85
CA GLY A 146 -11.15 14.82 -21.39
C GLY A 146 -9.73 15.18 -20.93
N MET A 147 -8.90 15.73 -21.82
CA MET A 147 -7.53 16.15 -21.54
C MET A 147 -7.26 17.53 -22.15
N GLN A 148 -6.20 18.18 -21.71
CA GLN A 148 -5.69 19.42 -22.29
C GLN A 148 -4.26 19.19 -22.81
N ILE A 149 -3.97 19.64 -24.03
CA ILE A 149 -2.67 19.45 -24.66
C ILE A 149 -1.62 20.38 -24.04
N GLN A 150 -0.43 19.85 -23.74
CA GLN A 150 0.73 20.66 -23.39
C GLN A 150 1.51 21.05 -24.66
N PRO A 151 2.08 22.27 -24.74
CA PRO A 151 2.94 22.64 -25.86
C PRO A 151 4.07 21.64 -26.06
N THR A 152 4.26 21.16 -27.29
CA THR A 152 5.34 20.22 -27.63
C THR A 152 6.03 20.69 -28.90
N GLU A 153 7.37 20.63 -28.91
CA GLU A 153 8.16 20.96 -30.09
C GLU A 153 8.21 19.74 -31.03
N TYR A 154 7.58 19.88 -32.19
CA TYR A 154 7.59 18.85 -33.22
C TYR A 154 8.80 18.99 -34.13
N LYS A 155 9.53 17.89 -34.34
CA LYS A 155 10.61 17.84 -35.34
C LYS A 155 10.10 17.26 -36.65
N MET A 156 10.81 17.57 -37.73
CA MET A 156 10.45 17.09 -39.06
C MET A 156 10.78 15.60 -39.27
N VAL A 157 11.79 15.08 -38.57
CA VAL A 157 12.26 13.70 -38.67
C VAL A 157 12.38 13.15 -37.26
N ASN A 158 11.59 12.12 -36.94
CA ASN A 158 11.51 11.55 -35.61
C ASN A 158 11.61 10.03 -35.68
N ASP A 159 12.42 9.44 -34.81
CA ASP A 159 12.38 8.02 -34.45
C ASP A 159 11.36 7.77 -33.32
N TYR A 160 11.08 8.79 -32.51
CA TYR A 160 10.02 8.78 -31.51
C TYR A 160 9.28 10.13 -31.47
N ILE A 161 7.95 10.09 -31.29
CA ILE A 161 7.10 11.28 -31.18
C ILE A 161 6.35 11.19 -29.85
N GLU A 162 6.30 12.27 -29.10
CA GLU A 162 5.55 12.31 -27.84
C GLU A 162 4.57 13.48 -27.85
N GLN A 163 3.44 13.30 -27.17
CA GLN A 163 2.54 14.38 -26.82
C GLN A 163 2.14 14.23 -25.37
N LYS A 164 2.37 15.31 -24.61
CA LYS A 164 1.98 15.42 -23.21
C LYS A 164 0.61 16.08 -23.07
N PHE A 165 -0.15 15.62 -22.08
CA PHE A 165 -1.48 16.06 -21.80
C PHE A 165 -1.67 16.26 -20.30
N ASP A 166 -2.33 17.35 -19.91
CA ASP A 166 -2.87 17.51 -18.56
C ASP A 166 -4.20 16.76 -18.46
N ILE A 167 -4.36 15.97 -17.40
CA ILE A 167 -5.61 15.26 -17.13
C ILE A 167 -6.54 16.16 -16.32
N ASN A 168 -7.80 16.25 -16.73
CA ASN A 168 -8.82 16.99 -15.98
C ASN A 168 -8.92 16.46 -14.54
N LYS A 169 -9.10 17.35 -13.55
CA LYS A 169 -9.21 16.96 -12.13
C LYS A 169 -10.29 15.90 -11.92
N GLY A 170 -9.93 14.79 -11.26
CA GLY A 170 -10.83 13.65 -11.02
C GLY A 170 -11.09 12.76 -12.24
N GLY A 171 -10.43 13.02 -13.39
CA GLY A 171 -10.49 12.16 -14.55
C GLY A 171 -9.87 10.79 -14.27
N GLN A 172 -10.68 9.74 -14.40
CA GLN A 172 -10.28 8.33 -14.29
C GLN A 172 -10.24 7.60 -15.63
N MET A 173 -10.79 8.21 -16.69
CA MET A 173 -10.78 7.65 -18.03
C MET A 173 -10.47 8.75 -19.04
N VAL A 174 -9.58 8.44 -19.97
CA VAL A 174 -9.25 9.31 -21.11
C VAL A 174 -9.44 8.55 -22.41
N LYS A 175 -9.86 9.27 -23.45
CA LYS A 175 -10.00 8.70 -24.80
C LYS A 175 -9.01 9.36 -25.74
N VAL A 176 -8.28 8.52 -26.46
CA VAL A 176 -7.28 8.94 -27.45
C VAL A 176 -7.58 8.25 -28.76
N PHE A 177 -7.57 9.01 -29.84
CA PHE A 177 -7.69 8.49 -31.20
C PHE A 177 -6.45 8.87 -31.99
N LEU A 178 -5.82 7.87 -32.59
CA LEU A 178 -4.66 8.03 -33.45
C LEU A 178 -5.10 8.04 -34.92
N HIS A 179 -4.52 8.94 -35.70
CA HIS A 179 -4.84 9.15 -37.12
C HIS A 179 -3.58 9.11 -37.98
N ASP A 180 -3.38 10.14 -38.79
CA ASP A 180 -2.45 10.17 -39.91
C ASP A 180 -0.99 10.20 -39.48
N ILE A 181 -0.22 9.27 -40.03
CA ILE A 181 1.24 9.23 -39.93
C ILE A 181 1.89 9.17 -41.31
N LEU A 182 3.09 9.73 -41.42
CA LEU A 182 3.92 9.67 -42.62
C LEU A 182 5.25 8.99 -42.30
N VAL A 183 5.61 7.99 -43.10
CA VAL A 183 6.88 7.26 -42.98
C VAL A 183 7.88 7.80 -43.99
N MET A 184 9.11 8.00 -43.53
CA MET A 184 10.22 8.56 -44.30
C MET A 184 11.38 7.59 -44.42
N ASP A 185 12.02 7.63 -45.59
CA ASP A 185 13.34 7.05 -45.81
C ASP A 185 14.38 8.17 -45.99
N GLU A 186 15.53 8.01 -45.34
CA GLU A 186 16.69 8.89 -45.56
C GLU A 186 17.45 8.45 -46.83
N GLN A 187 17.61 9.37 -47.77
CA GLN A 187 18.44 9.22 -48.94
C GLN A 187 19.66 10.15 -48.82
N VAL A 188 20.81 9.57 -48.50
CA VAL A 188 22.06 10.32 -48.44
C VAL A 188 22.59 10.50 -49.86
N THR A 189 22.58 11.75 -50.34
CA THR A 189 23.23 12.11 -51.62
C THR A 189 24.52 12.89 -51.35
N LYS A 190 25.45 12.89 -52.31
CA LYS A 190 26.76 13.59 -52.21
C LYS A 190 26.68 15.10 -51.91
N LYS A 191 25.50 15.73 -52.00
CA LYS A 191 25.33 17.20 -51.85
C LYS A 191 24.44 17.60 -50.67
N LYS A 192 23.42 16.83 -50.30
CA LYS A 192 22.44 17.12 -49.22
C LYS A 192 21.76 15.85 -48.73
N LYS A 193 21.32 15.85 -47.46
CA LYS A 193 20.36 14.87 -46.94
C LYS A 193 18.99 15.10 -47.59
N LYS A 194 18.35 14.02 -48.00
CA LYS A 194 17.02 14.07 -48.58
C LYS A 194 16.13 13.04 -47.89
N TYR A 195 15.06 13.49 -47.26
CA TYR A 195 14.05 12.62 -46.68
C TYR A 195 12.90 12.47 -47.68
N VAL A 196 12.56 11.23 -47.98
CA VAL A 196 11.46 10.89 -48.89
C VAL A 196 10.34 10.25 -48.11
N PHE A 197 9.17 10.88 -48.10
CA PHE A 197 7.94 10.26 -47.61
C PHE A 197 7.57 9.11 -48.53
N VAL A 198 7.62 7.89 -48.03
CA VAL A 198 7.39 6.68 -48.81
C VAL A 198 6.00 6.11 -48.59
N ASP A 199 5.44 6.27 -47.39
CA ASP A 199 4.10 5.78 -47.07
C ASP A 199 3.29 6.76 -46.22
N TYR A 200 1.97 6.58 -46.27
CA TYR A 200 0.94 7.30 -45.54
C TYR A 200 -0.12 6.32 -45.06
N ALA A 201 -0.39 6.34 -43.76
CA ALA A 201 -1.42 5.53 -43.13
C ALA A 201 -2.25 6.39 -42.17
N ASP A 202 -3.57 6.26 -42.26
CA ASP A 202 -4.47 6.63 -41.16
C ASP A 202 -4.50 5.43 -40.22
N LEU A 203 -3.99 5.60 -39.00
CA LEU A 203 -3.94 4.51 -38.02
C LEU A 203 -5.34 4.05 -37.60
N ASP A 204 -6.32 4.96 -37.62
CA ASP A 204 -7.72 4.75 -37.21
C ASP A 204 -7.85 3.88 -35.95
N ARG A 205 -7.06 4.24 -34.91
CA ARG A 205 -7.05 3.51 -33.63
C ARG A 205 -7.67 4.35 -32.52
N ALA A 206 -8.69 3.80 -31.89
CA ALA A 206 -9.31 4.34 -30.69
C ALA A 206 -8.81 3.60 -29.43
N TYR A 207 -8.45 4.37 -28.41
CA TYR A 207 -8.04 3.89 -27.10
C TYR A 207 -8.91 4.51 -26.00
N SER A 208 -9.35 3.68 -25.07
CA SER A 208 -9.98 4.08 -23.82
C SER A 208 -9.05 3.65 -22.68
N ILE A 209 -8.35 4.62 -22.08
CA ILE A 209 -7.35 4.36 -21.04
C ILE A 209 -7.94 4.69 -19.69
N GLU A 210 -7.99 3.70 -18.81
CA GLU A 210 -8.33 3.85 -17.39
C GLU A 210 -7.08 4.22 -16.58
N ILE A 211 -7.20 5.25 -15.75
CA ILE A 211 -6.13 5.74 -14.90
C ILE A 211 -6.36 5.21 -13.49
N LYS A 212 -5.52 4.26 -13.09
CA LYS A 212 -5.49 3.72 -11.73
C LYS A 212 -4.59 4.60 -10.87
N ARG A 213 -5.20 5.48 -10.09
CA ARG A 213 -4.51 6.37 -9.17
C ARG A 213 -4.04 5.65 -7.91
N ASN A 214 -2.95 6.14 -7.33
CA ASN A 214 -2.49 5.66 -6.03
C ASN A 214 -3.26 6.39 -4.91
N PRO A 215 -4.10 5.70 -4.12
CA PRO A 215 -4.84 6.33 -3.02
C PRO A 215 -3.94 6.76 -1.84
N CYS A 216 -2.71 6.24 -1.76
CA CYS A 216 -1.72 6.62 -0.77
C CYS A 216 -0.76 7.73 -1.26
N PHE A 217 -1.03 8.33 -2.41
CA PHE A 217 -0.15 9.35 -2.98
C PHE A 217 -0.06 10.58 -2.07
N LYS A 218 1.17 11.03 -1.76
CA LYS A 218 1.45 12.15 -0.84
C LYS A 218 1.05 11.91 0.62
N MET A 219 0.90 10.66 1.03
CA MET A 219 0.57 10.28 2.42
C MET A 219 1.78 9.65 3.14
N GLU A 220 3.01 9.94 2.70
CA GLU A 220 4.21 9.34 3.27
C GLU A 220 4.40 9.69 4.76
N GLU A 221 4.08 10.93 5.15
CA GLU A 221 4.13 11.37 6.55
C GLU A 221 3.10 10.66 7.43
N ASP A 222 1.86 10.52 6.95
CA ASP A 222 0.79 9.82 7.67
C ASP A 222 1.11 8.32 7.80
N ILE A 223 1.66 7.71 6.76
CA ILE A 223 2.12 6.31 6.78
C ILE A 223 3.23 6.12 7.84
N GLU A 224 4.18 7.04 7.90
CA GLU A 224 5.29 6.95 8.87
C GLU A 224 4.79 7.17 10.31
N LEU A 225 3.83 8.07 10.50
CA LEU A 225 3.15 8.26 11.78
C LEU A 225 2.48 6.95 12.24
N GLU A 226 1.74 6.27 11.38
CA GLU A 226 1.09 4.99 11.73
C GLU A 226 2.10 3.89 12.11
N LYS A 227 3.23 3.79 11.40
CA LYS A 227 4.31 2.87 11.77
C LYS A 227 4.86 3.17 13.16
N SER A 228 5.08 4.44 13.49
CA SER A 228 5.61 4.84 14.80
C SER A 228 4.67 4.45 15.95
N LYS A 229 3.35 4.52 15.74
CA LYS A 229 2.35 4.04 16.70
C LYS A 229 2.45 2.53 16.91
N ILE A 230 2.65 1.76 15.84
CA ILE A 230 2.85 0.30 15.92
C ILE A 230 4.10 -0.03 16.74
N GLU A 231 5.23 0.64 16.48
CA GLU A 231 6.47 0.41 17.22
C GLU A 231 6.30 0.71 18.71
N THR A 232 5.59 1.80 19.02
CA THR A 232 5.27 2.20 20.40
C THR A 232 4.42 1.12 21.08
N ILE A 233 3.30 0.71 20.48
CA ILE A 233 2.41 -0.26 21.13
C ILE A 233 3.03 -1.65 21.23
N LYS A 234 3.85 -2.05 20.25
CA LYS A 234 4.61 -3.29 20.28
C LYS A 234 5.61 -3.31 21.43
N THR A 235 6.30 -2.19 21.67
CA THR A 235 7.24 -2.05 22.80
C THR A 235 6.50 -2.14 24.13
N ILE A 236 5.35 -1.47 24.25
CA ILE A 236 4.50 -1.54 25.45
C ILE A 236 4.02 -2.98 25.70
N TYR A 237 3.51 -3.66 24.67
CA TYR A 237 3.08 -5.06 24.77
C TYR A 237 4.22 -5.97 25.26
N THR A 238 5.41 -5.83 24.67
CA THR A 238 6.59 -6.63 25.05
C THR A 238 7.00 -6.35 26.50
N SER A 239 7.02 -5.09 26.91
CA SER A 239 7.34 -4.69 28.29
C SER A 239 6.33 -5.24 29.29
N LEU A 240 5.03 -5.19 28.99
CA LEU A 240 3.99 -5.75 29.86
C LEU A 240 4.16 -7.27 30.01
N ASN A 241 4.44 -7.96 28.91
CA ASN A 241 4.64 -9.40 28.91
C ASN A 241 5.90 -9.81 29.68
N GLU A 242 7.03 -9.12 29.47
CA GLU A 242 8.30 -9.40 30.17
C GLU A 242 8.23 -9.07 31.67
N GLN A 243 7.61 -7.95 32.04
CA GLN A 243 7.57 -7.49 33.44
C GLN A 243 6.61 -8.32 34.31
N PHE A 244 5.46 -8.74 33.76
CA PHE A 244 4.39 -9.32 34.58
C PHE A 244 4.06 -10.78 34.25
N LEU A 245 4.39 -11.25 33.04
CA LEU A 245 3.97 -12.57 32.55
C LEU A 245 5.17 -13.50 32.26
N SER A 246 6.41 -13.03 32.41
CA SER A 246 7.57 -13.90 32.31
C SER A 246 7.61 -14.90 33.48
N ASP A 247 7.97 -16.15 33.17
CA ASP A 247 7.94 -17.29 34.11
C ASP A 247 8.71 -17.06 35.43
N THR A 248 9.60 -16.08 35.44
CA THR A 248 10.55 -15.75 36.51
C THR A 248 10.03 -14.74 37.56
N LEU A 249 8.94 -14.01 37.32
CA LEU A 249 8.55 -12.87 38.18
C LEU A 249 7.07 -12.83 38.63
N ALA A 250 6.31 -13.91 38.42
CA ALA A 250 4.89 -14.01 38.77
C ALA A 250 4.59 -14.16 40.28
N VAL A 251 5.47 -13.70 41.18
CA VAL A 251 5.31 -13.85 42.64
C VAL A 251 5.81 -12.60 43.38
N VAL A 252 5.21 -11.45 43.09
CA VAL A 252 5.31 -10.27 43.96
C VAL A 252 3.91 -9.97 44.49
N GLU A 253 3.77 -9.88 45.81
CA GLU A 253 2.52 -9.49 46.47
C GLU A 253 2.04 -8.15 45.90
N GLY A 254 0.80 -8.09 45.37
CA GLY A 254 0.25 -6.92 44.66
C GLY A 254 0.61 -6.81 43.16
N GLY A 255 1.38 -7.76 42.60
CA GLY A 255 1.79 -7.74 41.18
C GLY A 255 0.63 -7.81 40.18
N LYS A 256 -0.44 -8.53 40.52
CA LYS A 256 -1.67 -8.60 39.71
C LYS A 256 -2.39 -7.27 39.63
N GLU A 257 -2.52 -6.56 40.76
CA GLU A 257 -3.17 -5.23 40.81
C GLU A 257 -2.37 -4.18 40.06
N ALA A 258 -1.03 -4.23 40.16
CA ALA A 258 -0.12 -3.37 39.40
C ALA A 258 -0.24 -3.64 37.89
N PHE A 259 -0.23 -4.91 37.48
CA PHE A 259 -0.44 -5.31 36.09
C PHE A 259 -1.77 -4.80 35.54
N GLU A 260 -2.87 -5.07 36.25
CA GLU A 260 -4.22 -4.67 35.85
C GLU A 260 -4.33 -3.15 35.71
N SER A 261 -3.75 -2.40 36.65
CA SER A 261 -3.71 -0.94 36.60
C SER A 261 -2.94 -0.41 35.39
N GLN A 262 -1.77 -0.99 35.11
CA GLN A 262 -0.94 -0.59 33.97
C GLN A 262 -1.57 -0.98 32.62
N ARG A 263 -2.21 -2.15 32.55
CA ARG A 263 -2.96 -2.61 31.37
C ARG A 263 -4.12 -1.65 31.05
N ILE A 264 -4.96 -1.34 32.05
CA ILE A 264 -6.09 -0.42 31.88
C ILE A 264 -5.62 0.98 31.47
N LEU A 265 -4.55 1.50 32.10
CA LEU A 265 -3.97 2.79 31.73
C LEU A 265 -3.47 2.79 30.29
N THR A 266 -2.78 1.73 29.88
CA THR A 266 -2.26 1.55 28.51
C THR A 266 -3.38 1.60 27.48
N LEU A 267 -4.47 0.85 27.70
CA LEU A 267 -5.62 0.82 26.80
C LEU A 267 -6.36 2.16 26.73
N LYS A 268 -6.37 2.93 27.83
CA LYS A 268 -6.93 4.30 27.83
C LYS A 268 -6.09 5.30 27.06
N GLN A 269 -4.76 5.19 27.16
CA GLN A 269 -3.83 6.08 26.46
C GLN A 269 -3.71 5.75 24.97
N ASN A 270 -3.95 4.50 24.60
CA ASN A 270 -3.81 3.97 23.25
C ASN A 270 -5.16 3.38 22.80
N PRO A 271 -6.18 4.22 22.54
CA PRO A 271 -7.48 3.73 22.08
C PRO A 271 -7.33 3.11 20.68
N LYS A 272 -8.28 2.23 20.33
CA LYS A 272 -8.37 1.69 18.97
C LYS A 272 -8.63 2.78 17.94
N GLU A 273 -8.04 2.62 16.77
CA GLU A 273 -8.23 3.54 15.67
C GLU A 273 -9.38 3.11 14.75
N PRO A 274 -10.15 4.06 14.19
CA PRO A 274 -11.19 3.75 13.24
C PRO A 274 -10.59 3.20 11.93
N ILE A 275 -11.08 2.04 11.51
CA ILE A 275 -10.58 1.28 10.36
C ILE A 275 -11.30 1.76 9.08
N ILE A 276 -11.12 3.03 8.70
CA ILE A 276 -11.65 3.58 7.44
C ILE A 276 -10.61 4.53 6.82
N SER A 277 -9.67 3.98 6.05
CA SER A 277 -8.78 4.76 5.19
C SER A 277 -8.92 4.33 3.73
N GLU A 278 -8.94 5.30 2.82
CA GLU A 278 -8.88 5.02 1.37
C GLU A 278 -7.49 4.50 0.95
N CYS A 279 -6.45 4.80 1.74
CA CYS A 279 -5.10 4.31 1.55
C CYS A 279 -4.92 2.92 2.19
N PRO A 280 -4.63 1.86 1.40
CA PRO A 280 -4.45 0.50 1.91
C PRO A 280 -3.32 0.35 2.92
N ASP A 281 -2.25 1.15 2.82
CA ASP A 281 -1.11 1.04 3.73
C ASP A 281 -1.46 1.55 5.13
N ILE A 282 -2.08 2.74 5.22
CA ILE A 282 -2.59 3.29 6.49
C ILE A 282 -3.62 2.35 7.10
N GLN A 283 -4.54 1.84 6.28
CA GLN A 283 -5.54 0.86 6.69
C GLN A 283 -4.89 -0.39 7.32
N MET A 284 -3.90 -0.97 6.65
CA MET A 284 -3.15 -2.13 7.14
C MET A 284 -2.43 -1.82 8.47
N TYR A 285 -1.79 -0.66 8.59
CA TYR A 285 -1.09 -0.29 9.82
C TYR A 285 -2.05 -0.06 11.00
N ALA A 286 -3.19 0.60 10.78
CA ALA A 286 -4.23 0.77 11.79
C ALA A 286 -4.79 -0.59 12.26
N GLU A 287 -4.98 -1.55 11.34
CA GLU A 287 -5.39 -2.92 11.67
C GLU A 287 -4.34 -3.64 12.53
N ILE A 288 -3.05 -3.54 12.18
CA ILE A 288 -1.95 -4.10 12.98
C ILE A 288 -1.91 -3.49 14.38
N TYR A 289 -1.98 -2.15 14.48
CA TYR A 289 -2.02 -1.45 15.76
C TYR A 289 -3.19 -1.94 16.62
N ASN A 290 -4.40 -1.99 16.05
CA ASN A 290 -5.60 -2.46 16.76
C ASN A 290 -5.47 -3.92 17.22
N SER A 291 -4.78 -4.77 16.46
CA SER A 291 -4.51 -6.16 16.87
C SER A 291 -3.60 -6.26 18.11
N TYR A 292 -2.65 -5.33 18.27
CA TYR A 292 -1.84 -5.24 19.48
C TYR A 292 -2.67 -4.73 20.67
N ILE A 293 -3.57 -3.76 20.45
CA ILE A 293 -4.51 -3.32 21.49
C ILE A 293 -5.40 -4.47 21.96
N ASP A 294 -5.91 -5.29 21.04
CA ASP A 294 -6.66 -6.50 21.38
C ASP A 294 -5.81 -7.52 22.15
N SER A 295 -4.55 -7.71 21.74
CA SER A 295 -3.62 -8.59 22.42
C SER A 295 -3.35 -8.13 23.85
N ILE A 296 -3.15 -6.82 24.08
CA ILE A 296 -2.97 -6.23 25.41
C ILE A 296 -4.24 -6.42 26.25
N ALA A 297 -5.42 -6.18 25.68
CA ALA A 297 -6.70 -6.37 26.38
C ALA A 297 -6.93 -7.82 26.80
N GLY A 298 -6.43 -8.78 26.02
CA GLY A 298 -6.51 -10.21 26.28
C GLY A 298 -5.43 -10.77 27.23
N LEU A 299 -4.44 -9.98 27.65
CA LEU A 299 -3.40 -10.45 28.57
C LEU A 299 -4.00 -10.71 29.97
N VAL A 300 -3.75 -11.90 30.51
CA VAL A 300 -4.20 -12.32 31.85
C VAL A 300 -2.98 -12.61 32.72
N CYS A 301 -2.92 -11.99 33.90
CA CYS A 301 -1.93 -12.31 34.93
C CYS A 301 -2.56 -13.30 35.93
N GLU A 302 -2.11 -14.55 35.88
CA GLU A 302 -2.50 -15.59 36.83
C GLU A 302 -1.53 -15.57 38.02
N GLU A 303 -2.06 -15.57 39.24
CA GLU A 303 -1.25 -15.78 40.43
C GLU A 303 -0.83 -17.25 40.46
N LYS A 304 0.48 -17.52 40.49
CA LYS A 304 0.97 -18.87 40.78
C LYS A 304 0.64 -19.18 42.24
N GLU A 305 -0.23 -20.16 42.49
CA GLU A 305 -0.46 -20.66 43.85
C GLU A 305 0.87 -21.12 44.46
N GLU A 306 1.23 -20.60 45.64
CA GLU A 306 2.42 -21.06 46.38
C GLU A 306 2.20 -22.53 46.77
N VAL A 307 2.87 -23.46 46.08
CA VAL A 307 2.80 -24.89 46.41
C VAL A 307 3.74 -25.17 47.58
N LEU A 308 3.17 -25.54 48.73
CA LEU A 308 3.95 -25.99 49.88
C LEU A 308 4.56 -27.37 49.63
N GLU A 309 5.88 -27.44 49.51
CA GLU A 309 6.59 -28.69 49.31
C GLU A 309 6.84 -29.44 50.64
N PRO A 310 6.82 -30.79 50.64
CA PRO A 310 7.11 -31.58 51.83
C PRO A 310 8.48 -31.29 52.47
N GLU A 311 9.48 -30.96 51.64
CA GLU A 311 10.85 -30.70 52.06
C GLU A 311 10.98 -29.41 52.90
N TYR A 312 10.08 -28.44 52.72
CA TYR A 312 10.01 -27.25 53.55
C TYR A 312 9.78 -27.61 55.02
N PHE A 313 8.76 -28.42 55.32
CA PHE A 313 8.44 -28.82 56.71
C PHE A 313 9.56 -29.65 57.35
N LEU A 314 10.19 -30.54 56.58
CA LEU A 314 11.32 -31.33 57.07
C LEU A 314 12.54 -30.44 57.39
N THR A 315 12.77 -29.40 56.58
CA THR A 315 13.86 -28.45 56.80
C THR A 315 13.61 -27.61 58.06
N GLN A 316 12.39 -27.12 58.25
CA GLN A 316 12.05 -26.34 59.46
C GLN A 316 12.07 -27.22 60.72
N ALA A 317 11.64 -28.48 60.64
CA ALA A 317 11.77 -29.44 61.72
C ALA A 317 13.24 -29.65 62.14
N LYS A 318 14.13 -29.83 61.16
CA LYS A 318 15.59 -29.94 61.42
C LYS A 318 16.16 -28.68 62.07
N LYS A 319 15.70 -27.48 61.69
CA LYS A 319 16.14 -26.24 62.35
C LYS A 319 15.74 -26.20 63.82
N LEU A 320 14.52 -26.63 64.15
CA LEU A 320 14.08 -26.73 65.55
C LEU A 320 14.96 -27.70 66.34
N ASP A 321 15.29 -28.87 65.76
CA ASP A 321 16.20 -29.83 66.41
C ASP A 321 17.60 -29.23 66.65
N ILE A 322 18.11 -28.45 65.68
CA ILE A 322 19.39 -27.72 65.83
C ILE A 322 19.30 -26.69 66.95
N PHE A 323 18.23 -25.91 67.02
CA PHE A 323 18.04 -24.94 68.10
C PHE A 323 17.97 -25.61 69.48
N VAL A 324 17.35 -26.78 69.59
CA VAL A 324 17.36 -27.54 70.86
C VAL A 324 18.77 -27.96 71.23
N ALA A 325 19.55 -28.48 70.28
CA ALA A 325 20.93 -28.88 70.51
C ALA A 325 21.81 -27.69 70.93
N ASP A 326 21.68 -26.56 70.25
CA ASP A 326 22.42 -25.34 70.56
C ASP A 326 22.04 -24.80 71.95
N TRP A 327 20.74 -24.85 72.29
CA TRP A 327 20.26 -24.42 73.61
C TRP A 327 20.82 -25.27 74.76
N GLN A 328 20.87 -26.60 74.57
CA GLN A 328 21.45 -27.54 75.54
C GLN A 328 22.96 -27.32 75.74
N ASN A 329 23.67 -27.01 74.66
CA ASN A 329 25.11 -26.79 74.68
C ASN A 329 25.52 -25.37 75.11
N SER A 330 24.59 -24.41 75.08
CA SER A 330 24.85 -23.04 75.51
C SER A 330 25.03 -22.94 77.03
N THR A 331 26.07 -22.22 77.45
CA THR A 331 26.37 -21.91 78.87
C THR A 331 25.91 -20.51 79.28
N SER A 332 25.40 -19.69 78.35
CA SER A 332 25.00 -18.30 78.57
C SER A 332 23.47 -18.15 78.56
N GLY A 333 22.92 -17.46 79.57
CA GLY A 333 21.49 -17.16 79.62
C GLY A 333 21.02 -16.30 78.44
N ALA A 334 21.83 -15.33 78.01
CA ALA A 334 21.48 -14.44 76.90
C ALA A 334 21.44 -15.18 75.55
N GLU A 335 22.35 -16.12 75.33
CA GLU A 335 22.40 -16.95 74.13
C GLU A 335 21.20 -17.90 74.06
N ARG A 336 20.81 -18.48 75.20
CA ARG A 336 19.59 -19.30 75.30
C ARG A 336 18.33 -18.51 74.94
N THR A 337 18.22 -17.25 75.36
CA THR A 337 17.08 -16.39 75.00
C THR A 337 17.06 -16.05 73.51
N ASP A 338 18.21 -15.77 72.89
CA ASP A 338 18.31 -15.50 71.44
C ASP A 338 17.94 -16.73 70.59
N ILE A 339 18.39 -17.92 71.00
CA ILE A 339 18.01 -19.19 70.35
C ILE A 339 16.49 -19.40 70.41
N ILE A 340 15.87 -19.09 71.54
CA ILE A 340 14.41 -19.19 71.71
C ILE A 340 13.67 -18.22 70.78
N SER A 341 14.12 -16.97 70.70
CA SER A 341 13.53 -15.98 69.77
C SER A 341 13.56 -16.48 68.33
N LYS A 342 14.71 -16.97 67.87
CA LYS A 342 14.89 -17.51 66.51
C LYS A 342 14.03 -18.74 66.25
N ALA A 343 13.85 -19.59 67.26
CA ALA A 343 12.96 -20.74 67.16
C ALA A 343 11.49 -20.32 67.04
N PHE A 344 11.06 -19.29 67.78
CA PHE A 344 9.71 -18.75 67.66
C PHE A 344 9.45 -18.09 66.29
N ASP A 345 10.42 -17.36 65.73
CA ASP A 345 10.29 -16.81 64.37
C ASP A 345 10.02 -17.93 63.32
N VAL A 346 10.72 -19.06 63.44
CA VAL A 346 10.50 -20.24 62.59
C VAL A 346 9.13 -20.86 62.84
N ILE A 347 8.69 -20.93 64.10
CA ILE A 347 7.37 -21.49 64.43
C ILE A 347 6.26 -20.65 63.83
N ASP A 348 6.29 -19.34 64.03
CA ASP A 348 5.29 -18.40 63.57
C ASP A 348 5.21 -18.35 62.04
N GLU A 349 6.35 -18.44 61.34
CA GLU A 349 6.38 -18.53 59.88
C GLU A 349 5.66 -19.79 59.37
N VAL A 350 5.96 -20.95 59.97
CA VAL A 350 5.35 -22.23 59.56
C VAL A 350 3.86 -22.25 59.87
N GLU A 351 3.44 -21.72 61.01
CA GLU A 351 2.01 -21.66 61.38
C GLU A 351 1.21 -20.77 60.45
N ARG A 352 1.72 -19.60 60.09
CA ARG A 352 1.08 -18.71 59.11
C ARG A 352 0.90 -19.39 57.74
N LYS A 353 1.91 -20.15 57.29
CA LYS A 353 1.82 -20.92 56.04
C LYS A 353 0.83 -22.07 56.14
N LEU A 354 0.74 -22.75 57.29
CA LEU A 354 -0.26 -23.80 57.52
C LEU A 354 -1.68 -23.25 57.48
N GLU A 355 -1.93 -22.09 58.10
CA GLU A 355 -3.25 -21.42 58.06
C GLU A 355 -3.65 -21.03 56.64
N LYS A 356 -2.72 -20.46 55.87
CA LYS A 356 -2.95 -20.02 54.48
C LYS A 356 -3.25 -21.18 53.52
N HIS A 357 -2.74 -22.38 53.79
CA HIS A 357 -2.84 -23.54 52.88
C HIS A 357 -3.60 -24.73 53.48
N TYR A 358 -4.69 -24.46 54.21
CA TYR A 358 -5.50 -25.46 54.91
C TYR A 358 -5.98 -26.62 54.01
N ALA A 359 -6.26 -26.35 52.73
CA ALA A 359 -6.72 -27.37 51.77
C ALA A 359 -5.69 -28.48 51.46
N ASN A 360 -4.39 -28.20 51.58
CA ASN A 360 -3.31 -29.13 51.22
C ASN A 360 -2.79 -29.97 52.40
N MET A 361 -3.34 -29.76 53.61
CA MET A 361 -2.87 -30.45 54.83
C MET A 361 -2.99 -31.98 54.75
N GLY A 362 -3.98 -32.51 54.02
CA GLY A 362 -4.16 -33.97 53.90
C GLY A 362 -2.97 -34.69 53.26
N GLN A 363 -2.43 -34.11 52.19
CA GLN A 363 -1.28 -34.66 51.45
C GLN A 363 0.04 -34.47 52.21
N LEU A 364 0.14 -33.40 53.01
CA LEU A 364 1.34 -33.06 53.78
C LEU A 364 1.30 -33.58 55.23
N SER A 365 0.26 -34.34 55.60
CA SER A 365 0.00 -34.77 56.99
C SER A 365 1.19 -35.50 57.63
N SER A 366 1.92 -36.33 56.88
CA SER A 366 3.08 -37.06 57.40
C SER A 366 4.24 -36.13 57.77
N VAL A 367 4.60 -35.17 56.92
CA VAL A 367 5.69 -34.22 57.17
C VAL A 367 5.30 -33.13 58.18
N ILE A 368 4.03 -32.70 58.17
CA ILE A 368 3.47 -31.81 59.22
C ILE A 368 3.55 -32.51 60.58
N SER A 369 3.27 -33.81 60.65
CA SER A 369 3.40 -34.57 61.91
C SER A 369 4.85 -34.65 62.43
N VAL A 370 5.84 -34.60 61.53
CA VAL A 370 7.26 -34.58 61.90
C VAL A 370 7.62 -33.21 62.46
N TYR A 371 7.20 -32.13 61.77
CA TYR A 371 7.36 -30.77 62.27
C TYR A 371 6.69 -30.54 63.62
N GLN A 372 5.43 -30.98 63.80
CA GLN A 372 4.71 -30.85 65.06
C GLN A 372 5.39 -31.60 66.21
N ARG A 373 6.05 -32.73 65.92
CA ARG A 373 6.86 -33.46 66.91
C ARG A 373 8.12 -32.68 67.28
N ALA A 374 8.84 -32.13 66.32
CA ALA A 374 10.02 -31.29 66.57
C ALA A 374 9.64 -30.04 67.38
N LYS A 375 8.54 -29.37 67.01
CA LYS A 375 7.94 -28.26 67.77
C LYS A 375 7.67 -28.68 69.22
N LYS A 376 6.91 -29.75 69.44
CA LYS A 376 6.60 -30.24 70.79
C LYS A 376 7.86 -30.55 71.61
N TYR A 377 8.85 -31.21 71.00
CA TYR A 377 10.11 -31.52 71.67
C TYR A 377 10.88 -30.25 72.07
N PHE A 378 10.89 -29.22 71.22
CA PHE A 378 11.45 -27.92 71.56
C PHE A 378 10.81 -27.31 72.82
N TYR A 379 9.47 -27.30 72.92
CA TYR A 379 8.79 -26.80 74.12
C TYR A 379 9.15 -27.59 75.39
N GLU A 380 9.22 -28.92 75.30
CA GLU A 380 9.53 -29.79 76.44
C GLU A 380 10.97 -29.59 76.96
N VAL A 381 11.93 -29.41 76.06
CA VAL A 381 13.35 -29.28 76.45
C VAL A 381 13.69 -27.86 76.92
N CYS A 382 13.12 -26.86 76.27
CA CYS A 382 13.46 -25.46 76.50
C CYS A 382 12.55 -24.76 77.52
N GLU A 383 11.68 -25.48 78.22
CA GLU A 383 10.61 -24.99 79.13
C GLU A 383 11.06 -23.83 80.04
N LYS A 384 12.18 -23.99 80.76
CA LYS A 384 12.71 -22.93 81.67
C LYS A 384 13.16 -21.66 80.94
N GLY A 385 13.68 -21.80 79.73
CA GLY A 385 14.07 -20.65 78.90
C GLY A 385 12.85 -19.98 78.29
N ILE A 386 11.83 -20.75 77.94
CA ILE A 386 10.55 -20.26 77.40
C ILE A 386 9.83 -19.41 78.44
N GLU A 387 9.74 -19.87 79.70
CA GLU A 387 9.17 -19.08 80.80
C GLU A 387 9.90 -17.74 81.01
N GLN A 388 11.19 -17.67 80.70
CA GLN A 388 11.97 -16.44 80.79
C GLN A 388 11.74 -15.53 79.57
N TYR A 389 11.66 -16.13 78.37
CA TYR A 389 11.32 -15.43 77.14
C TYR A 389 9.94 -14.77 77.23
N GLU A 390 8.92 -15.51 77.68
CA GLU A 390 7.56 -15.00 77.86
C GLU A 390 7.47 -13.88 78.90
N LYS A 391 8.35 -13.87 79.92
CA LYS A 391 8.44 -12.79 80.91
C LYS A 391 9.15 -11.54 80.41
N VAL A 392 9.93 -11.64 79.34
CA VAL A 392 10.73 -10.54 78.76
C VAL A 392 10.10 -10.03 77.45
N GLY A 393 9.23 -10.81 76.82
CA GLY A 393 8.71 -10.59 75.47
C GLY A 393 7.18 -10.64 75.30
N MET A 394 6.41 -10.33 76.34
CA MET A 394 5.01 -9.83 76.22
C MET A 394 4.86 -8.46 76.90
#